data_AF-A0A5P9PDI0-F1
#
_entry.id   AF-A0A5P9PDI0-F1
#
_cell.length_a   1.000
_cell.length_b   1.000
_cell.length_c   1.000
_cell.angle_alpha   90.00
_cell.angle_beta   90.00
_cell.angle_gamma   90.00
#
_symmetry.space_group_name_H-M   'P 1'
#
loop_
_entity.id
_entity.type
_entity.pdbx_description
1 polymer ?
#
loop_
_entity_poly.entity_id
_entity_poly.type
_entity_poly.pdbx_seq_one_letter_code
_entity_poly.pdbx_strand_id
1 'polypeptide(L)'
;MTKARIEPDVLRAAAPKFKAAADELKQAMDTLFAAGQGEGAPWGDDKIGQAFAKGYLPAVEQARKGFTAISSSTGETGAAVEIAARKWEEQEDKTKRQLSD
;
A
#
# COMPACT_ATOMS: atom_id res chain seq x y z
N MET A 1 -29.53 -7.59 15.07
CA MET A 1 -28.09 -7.54 14.76
C MET A 1 -27.77 -8.70 13.84
N THR A 2 -27.49 -8.43 12.56
CA THR A 2 -27.12 -9.46 11.59
C THR A 2 -25.73 -9.99 11.97
N LYS A 3 -25.61 -11.29 12.24
CA LYS A 3 -24.31 -11.93 12.44
C LYS A 3 -23.51 -11.72 11.15
N ALA A 4 -22.49 -10.85 11.18
CA ALA A 4 -21.53 -10.79 10.11
C ALA A 4 -20.83 -12.15 10.05
N ARG A 5 -21.12 -12.94 9.01
CA ARG A 5 -20.42 -14.19 8.74
C ARG A 5 -19.12 -13.79 8.03
N ILE A 6 -18.00 -13.89 8.74
CA ILE A 6 -16.70 -13.75 8.11
C ILE A 6 -16.43 -15.05 7.33
N GLU A 7 -15.95 -14.91 6.10
CA GLU A 7 -15.52 -16.03 5.25
C GLU A 7 -13.98 -15.99 5.17
N PRO A 8 -13.26 -16.78 6.01
CA PRO A 8 -11.80 -16.73 6.09
C PRO A 8 -11.11 -17.02 4.76
N ASP A 9 -11.68 -17.91 3.94
CA ASP A 9 -11.14 -18.24 2.62
C ASP A 9 -11.19 -17.05 1.66
N VAL A 10 -12.24 -16.25 1.71
CA VAL A 10 -12.35 -15.03 0.90
C VAL A 10 -11.30 -14.01 1.34
N LEU A 11 -11.12 -13.83 2.66
CA LEU A 11 -10.10 -12.94 3.20
C LEU A 11 -8.68 -13.40 2.82
N ARG A 12 -8.40 -14.70 2.96
CA ARG A 12 -7.11 -15.32 2.57
C ARG A 12 -6.84 -15.15 1.08
N ALA A 13 -7.84 -15.31 0.22
CA ALA A 13 -7.70 -15.12 -1.22
C ALA A 13 -7.52 -13.64 -1.61
N ALA A 14 -7.99 -12.70 -0.78
CA ALA A 14 -7.87 -11.27 -1.02
C ALA A 14 -6.52 -10.70 -0.54
N ALA A 15 -5.99 -11.17 0.59
CA ALA A 15 -4.72 -10.71 1.15
C ALA A 15 -3.55 -10.62 0.16
N PRO A 16 -3.23 -11.66 -0.66
CA PRO A 16 -2.14 -11.58 -1.63
C PRO A 16 -2.40 -10.55 -2.73
N LYS A 17 -3.67 -10.25 -3.06
CA LYS A 17 -4.01 -9.24 -4.08
C LYS A 17 -3.71 -7.82 -3.58
N PHE A 18 -4.00 -7.53 -2.32
CA PHE A 18 -3.62 -6.26 -1.69
C PHE A 18 -2.11 -6.10 -1.63
N LYS A 19 -1.40 -7.17 -1.25
CA LYS A 19 0.07 -7.16 -1.26
C LYS A 19 0.64 -6.90 -2.65
N ALA A 20 0.14 -7.61 -3.67
CA ALA A 20 0.57 -7.42 -5.05
C ALA A 20 0.31 -5.98 -5.53
N ALA A 21 -0.88 -5.44 -5.26
CA ALA A 21 -1.21 -4.06 -5.61
C ALA A 21 -0.31 -3.03 -4.91
N ALA A 22 0.03 -3.26 -3.63
CA ALA A 22 0.98 -2.41 -2.90
C ALA A 22 2.39 -2.45 -3.52
N ASP A 23 2.86 -3.64 -3.89
CA ASP A 23 4.16 -3.85 -4.53
C ASP A 23 4.20 -3.22 -5.93
N GLU A 24 3.13 -3.37 -6.74
CA GLU A 24 2.98 -2.74 -8.06
C GLU A 24 2.96 -1.22 -7.96
N LEU A 25 2.20 -0.66 -7.01
CA LEU A 25 2.19 0.78 -6.74
C LEU A 25 3.59 1.26 -6.38
N LYS A 26 4.28 0.56 -5.47
CA LYS A 26 5.64 0.93 -5.10
C LYS A 26 6.58 0.92 -6.31
N GLN A 27 6.52 -0.10 -7.15
CA GLN A 27 7.40 -0.23 -8.32
C GLN A 27 7.13 0.84 -9.38
N ALA A 28 5.86 1.15 -9.65
CA ALA A 28 5.49 2.23 -10.55
C ALA A 28 6.02 3.59 -10.06
N MET A 29 6.00 3.81 -8.76
CA MET A 29 6.50 5.04 -8.15
C MET A 29 8.01 5.14 -8.18
N ASP A 30 8.71 4.07 -7.82
CA ASP A 30 10.17 4.02 -7.94
C ASP A 30 10.61 4.30 -9.39
N THR A 31 9.89 3.75 -10.38
CA THR A 31 10.13 4.01 -11.81
C THR A 31 9.91 5.47 -12.17
N LEU A 32 8.78 6.06 -11.76
CA LEU A 32 8.43 7.45 -12.01
C LEU A 32 9.48 8.41 -11.43
N PHE A 33 9.88 8.22 -10.18
CA PHE A 33 10.84 9.11 -9.52
C PHE A 33 12.28 8.90 -10.00
N ALA A 34 12.66 7.67 -10.35
CA ALA A 34 13.97 7.41 -10.95
C ALA A 34 14.12 8.12 -12.31
N ALA A 35 13.09 8.05 -13.16
CA ALA A 35 13.08 8.75 -14.44
C ALA A 35 13.15 10.28 -14.26
N GLY A 36 12.47 10.83 -13.25
CA GLY A 36 12.46 12.27 -12.99
C GLY A 36 13.74 12.84 -12.35
N GLN A 37 14.55 12.03 -11.67
CA GLN A 37 15.78 12.47 -10.99
C GLN A 37 17.07 12.15 -11.75
N GLY A 38 17.00 11.28 -12.76
CA GLY A 38 18.17 10.82 -13.51
C GLY A 38 18.88 11.89 -14.36
N GLU A 39 18.22 13.01 -14.67
CA GLU A 39 18.75 14.04 -15.58
C GLU A 39 19.30 15.30 -14.88
N GLY A 40 19.36 15.32 -13.53
CA GLY A 40 19.79 16.51 -12.79
C GLY A 40 18.76 17.64 -12.84
N ALA A 41 19.19 18.88 -13.05
CA ALA A 41 18.33 20.04 -13.25
C ALA A 41 18.21 20.37 -14.76
N PRO A 42 17.35 19.67 -15.54
CA PRO A 42 17.24 19.89 -16.99
C PRO A 42 16.73 21.28 -17.34
N TRP A 43 16.19 22.02 -16.37
CA TRP A 43 15.73 23.40 -16.49
C TRP A 43 16.84 24.45 -16.33
N GLY A 44 18.08 24.05 -16.02
CA GLY A 44 19.24 24.94 -15.90
C GLY A 44 19.25 25.81 -14.63
N ASP A 45 20.35 26.55 -14.45
CA ASP A 45 20.61 27.37 -13.25
C ASP A 45 20.26 28.85 -13.42
N ASP A 46 19.66 29.24 -14.55
CA ASP A 46 19.23 30.61 -14.77
C ASP A 46 17.99 30.98 -13.91
N LYS A 47 17.59 32.25 -13.95
CA LYS A 47 16.44 32.73 -13.15
C LYS A 47 15.13 31.98 -13.47
N ILE A 48 14.96 31.53 -14.71
CA ILE A 48 13.76 30.81 -15.14
C ILE A 48 13.80 29.38 -14.61
N GLY A 49 14.95 28.71 -14.75
CA GLY A 49 15.21 27.38 -14.21
C GLY A 49 15.04 27.33 -12.70
N GLN A 50 15.60 28.30 -11.97
CA GLN A 50 15.40 28.40 -10.51
C GLN A 50 13.93 28.63 -10.13
N ALA A 51 13.21 29.48 -10.88
CA ALA A 51 11.79 29.72 -10.64
C ALA A 51 10.95 28.46 -10.87
N PHE A 52 11.25 27.70 -11.93
CA PHE A 52 10.62 26.41 -12.21
C PHE A 52 10.90 25.40 -11.09
N ALA A 53 12.17 25.24 -10.70
CA ALA A 53 12.59 24.33 -9.64
C ALA A 53 11.85 24.59 -8.32
N LYS A 54 11.64 25.87 -7.99
CA LYS A 54 10.98 26.31 -6.76
C LYS A 54 9.53 25.84 -6.66
N GLY A 55 8.84 25.67 -7.78
CA GLY A 55 7.48 25.11 -7.84
C GLY A 55 7.47 23.59 -8.04
N TYR A 56 8.34 23.09 -8.92
CA TYR A 56 8.38 21.69 -9.32
C TYR A 56 8.87 20.76 -8.21
N LEU A 57 10.01 21.06 -7.58
CA LEU A 57 10.62 20.16 -6.59
C LEU A 57 9.72 19.89 -5.38
N PRO A 58 9.05 20.90 -4.77
CA PRO A 58 8.11 20.63 -3.68
C PRO A 58 6.91 19.79 -4.12
N ALA A 59 6.37 20.03 -5.32
CA ALA A 59 5.24 19.27 -5.85
C ALA A 59 5.61 17.79 -6.07
N VAL A 60 6.80 17.52 -6.62
CA VAL A 60 7.33 16.16 -6.77
C VAL A 60 7.51 15.47 -5.42
N GLU A 61 8.05 16.17 -4.43
CA GLU A 61 8.23 15.60 -3.08
C GLU A 61 6.87 15.30 -2.40
N GLN A 62 5.88 16.18 -2.59
CA GLN A 62 4.54 15.96 -2.07
C GLN A 62 3.86 14.76 -2.75
N ALA A 63 4.00 14.64 -4.07
CA ALA A 63 3.54 13.47 -4.81
C ALA A 63 4.19 12.19 -4.28
N ARG A 64 5.52 12.19 -4.08
CA ARG A 64 6.27 11.05 -3.53
C ARG A 64 5.72 10.59 -2.19
N LYS A 65 5.49 11.53 -1.26
CA LYS A 65 4.92 11.21 0.05
C LYS A 65 3.51 10.62 -0.07
N GLY A 66 2.65 11.21 -0.90
CA GLY A 66 1.28 10.74 -1.10
C GLY A 66 1.24 9.32 -1.65
N PHE A 67 2.06 9.03 -2.65
CA PHE A 67 2.13 7.71 -3.23
C PHE A 67 2.68 6.65 -2.28
N THR A 68 3.75 6.96 -1.53
CA THR A 68 4.27 6.07 -0.49
C THR A 68 3.22 5.77 0.58
N ALA A 69 2.42 6.77 0.98
CA ALA A 69 1.35 6.57 1.95
C ALA A 69 0.26 5.63 1.40
N ILE A 70 -0.11 5.75 0.13
CA ILE A 70 -1.11 4.89 -0.53
C ILE A 70 -0.59 3.45 -0.67
N SER A 71 0.67 3.25 -1.09
CA SER A 71 1.24 1.90 -1.18
C SER A 71 1.33 1.24 0.20
N SER A 72 1.72 2.00 1.23
CA SER A 72 1.78 1.49 2.62
C SER A 72 0.40 1.07 3.11
N SER A 73 -0.61 1.95 2.99
CA SER A 73 -1.96 1.65 3.46
C SER A 73 -2.61 0.48 2.72
N THR A 74 -2.30 0.31 1.44
CA THR A 74 -2.74 -0.85 0.65
C THR A 74 -2.11 -2.14 1.19
N GLY A 75 -0.81 -2.14 1.48
CA GLY A 75 -0.11 -3.28 2.08
C GLY A 75 -0.60 -3.61 3.49
N GLU A 76 -0.81 -2.58 4.32
CA GLU A 76 -1.37 -2.70 5.67
C GLU A 76 -2.79 -3.29 5.66
N THR A 77 -3.61 -2.91 4.68
CA THR A 77 -4.95 -3.48 4.49
C THR A 77 -4.86 -4.97 4.17
N GLY A 78 -3.94 -5.38 3.28
CA GLY A 78 -3.69 -6.79 3.00
C GLY A 78 -3.29 -7.59 4.25
N ALA A 79 -2.36 -7.05 5.04
CA ALA A 79 -1.94 -7.67 6.29
C ALA A 79 -3.07 -7.76 7.32
N ALA A 80 -3.89 -6.72 7.44
CA ALA A 80 -5.04 -6.70 8.35
C ALA A 80 -6.09 -7.76 7.98
N VAL A 81 -6.37 -7.93 6.68
CA VAL A 81 -7.29 -8.95 6.15
C VAL A 81 -6.75 -10.37 6.43
N GLU A 82 -5.45 -10.59 6.27
CA GLU A 82 -4.81 -11.87 6.61
C GLU A 82 -4.89 -12.19 8.11
N ILE A 83 -4.60 -11.19 8.96
CA ILE A 83 -4.72 -11.32 10.43
C ILE A 83 -6.17 -11.65 10.82
N ALA A 84 -7.15 -11.00 10.20
CA ALA A 84 -8.56 -11.24 10.46
C ALA A 84 -8.97 -12.68 10.10
N ALA A 85 -8.51 -13.20 8.95
CA ALA A 85 -8.76 -14.58 8.55
C ALA A 85 -8.20 -15.58 9.58
N ARG A 86 -6.93 -15.42 9.98
CA ARG A 86 -6.29 -16.29 10.98
C ARG A 86 -7.01 -16.28 12.32
N LYS A 87 -7.34 -15.09 12.84
CA LYS A 87 -8.03 -14.94 14.12
C LYS A 87 -9.40 -15.63 14.12
N TRP A 88 -10.11 -15.58 13.00
CA TRP A 88 -11.42 -16.23 12.88
C TRP A 88 -11.30 -17.75 12.92
N GLU A 89 -10.35 -18.32 12.18
CA GLU A 89 -10.11 -19.77 12.18
C GLU A 89 -9.65 -20.29 13.53
N GLU A 90 -8.75 -19.56 14.21
CA GLU A 90 -8.35 -19.87 15.58
C GLU A 90 -9.54 -19.90 16.55
N GLN A 91 -10.52 -19.02 16.37
CA GLN A 91 -11.74 -19.02 17.16
C GLN A 91 -12.63 -20.23 16.82
N GLU A 92 -12.84 -20.52 15.53
CA GLU A 92 -13.64 -21.68 15.11
C GLU A 92 -13.03 -23.00 15.61
N ASP A 93 -11.72 -23.16 15.55
CA ASP A 93 -11.03 -24.37 16.02
C ASP A 93 -11.11 -24.52 17.54
N LYS A 94 -10.98 -23.42 18.29
CA LYS A 94 -11.18 -23.43 19.75
C LYS A 94 -12.60 -23.85 20.11
N THR A 95 -13.60 -23.31 19.41
CA THR A 95 -15.00 -23.68 19.61
C THR A 95 -15.26 -25.15 19.28
N LYS A 96 -14.71 -25.66 18.17
CA LYS A 96 -14.85 -27.08 17.79
C LYS A 96 -14.27 -28.02 18.86
N ARG A 97 -13.09 -27.70 19.41
CA ARG A 97 -12.45 -28.48 20.47
C ARG A 97 -13.28 -28.51 21.77
N GLN A 98 -13.83 -27.37 22.18
CA GLN A 98 -14.69 -27.28 23.37
C GLN A 98 -16.02 -28.04 23.22
N LEU A 99 -16.48 -28.29 21.99
CA LEU A 99 -17.69 -29.06 21.72
C LEU A 99 -17.40 -30.56 21.57
N SER A 100 -16.14 -30.96 21.40
CA SER A 100 -15.72 -32.36 21.28
C SER A 100 -15.23 -32.98 22.59
N ASP A 101 -15.06 -32.17 23.64
CA ASP A 101 -14.73 -32.56 25.03
C ASP A 101 -16.01 -32.59 25.90
#